data_AF-A0A0C9Y9S2-F1
#
_entry.id   AF-A0A0C9Y9S2-F1
#
_cell.length_a   1.000
_cell.length_b   1.000
_cell.length_c   1.000
_cell.angle_alpha   90.00
_cell.angle_beta   90.00
_cell.angle_gamma   90.00
#
_symmetry.space_group_name_H-M   'P 1'
#
loop_
_entity.id
_entity.type
_entity.pdbx_description
1 polymer ?
#
loop_
_entity_poly.entity_id
_entity_poly.type
_entity_poly.pdbx_seq_one_letter_code
_entity_poly.pdbx_strand_id
1 'polypeptide(L)'
;MRDHEEFLIILDYLDENSALRVILGVLEKRWEISLNSSDGEISSQLGKQQDEIRGYLCGVNLVDTLRSFEAVFGWFWELVRKDSLDAVEFQPFSYFQTLAVDIERCSGCESTGGKHLQISNTLRTKQLSSLAVSLHAVYQGKVTDWFQTYISMEDITNPVDRCWHNYSNSQTNPCSGKRKDTTNLVVSLPVILILEVEAPLPLISGNSNYQGPPVWDFPATLFPSTQEMADDNGLIFDLVGLVLASMSQSHFVACYISQDDSRIFEYDGKQYGGFPVLNKSAKVNTHLVGTKIRLPVGFH
;
A
#
# COMPACT_ATOMS: atom_id res chain seq x y z
N MET A 1 -4.20 4.59 15.61
CA MET A 1 -3.22 5.39 16.38
C MET A 1 -3.30 4.95 17.81
N ARG A 2 -2.17 4.48 18.35
CA ARG A 2 -2.11 3.87 19.69
C ARG A 2 -2.18 4.92 20.82
N ASP A 3 -2.04 6.20 20.50
CA ASP A 3 -2.16 7.32 21.44
C ASP A 3 -2.76 8.56 20.74
N HIS A 4 -3.67 9.29 21.40
CA HIS A 4 -4.14 10.61 20.94
C HIS A 4 -2.99 11.59 20.89
N GLU A 5 -2.13 11.54 21.90
CA GLU A 5 -1.11 12.55 22.10
C GLU A 5 -0.09 12.47 20.96
N GLU A 6 0.30 11.27 20.54
CA GLU A 6 1.13 11.08 19.34
C GLU A 6 0.47 11.62 18.07
N PHE A 7 -0.85 11.49 17.94
CA PHE A 7 -1.58 12.04 16.80
C PHE A 7 -1.56 13.57 16.77
N LEU A 8 -1.81 14.20 17.92
CA LEU A 8 -1.77 15.66 18.05
C LEU A 8 -0.37 16.19 17.78
N ILE A 9 0.66 15.48 18.25
CA ILE A 9 2.05 15.81 17.94
C ILE A 9 2.29 15.80 16.42
N ILE A 10 1.85 14.75 15.71
CA ILE A 10 1.97 14.70 14.24
C ILE A 10 1.23 15.87 13.59
N LEU A 11 0.01 16.18 14.04
CA LEU A 11 -0.79 17.28 13.51
C LEU A 11 -0.07 18.63 13.69
N ASP A 12 0.57 18.84 14.83
CA ASP A 12 1.33 20.05 15.15
C ASP A 12 2.58 20.23 14.31
N TYR A 13 3.24 19.12 13.91
CA TYR A 13 4.41 19.14 13.02
C TYR A 13 4.08 19.41 11.54
N LEU A 14 2.81 19.36 11.14
CA LEU A 14 2.41 19.68 9.77
C LEU A 14 2.31 21.20 9.58
N ASP A 15 2.77 21.70 8.42
CA ASP A 15 2.61 23.11 8.05
C ASP A 15 1.14 23.55 8.14
N GLU A 16 0.88 24.80 8.51
CA GLU A 16 -0.50 25.31 8.62
C GLU A 16 -1.27 25.23 7.28
N ASN A 17 -0.55 25.26 6.16
CA ASN A 17 -1.12 25.14 4.82
C ASN A 17 -1.11 23.70 4.27
N SER A 18 -0.62 22.73 5.04
CA SER A 18 -0.61 21.31 4.66
C SER A 18 -2.02 20.80 4.41
N ALA A 19 -2.24 20.19 3.26
CA ALA A 19 -3.52 19.58 2.93
C ALA A 19 -3.80 18.35 3.82
N LEU A 20 -2.76 17.63 4.22
CA LEU A 20 -2.83 16.57 5.24
C LEU A 20 -3.23 17.13 6.60
N ARG A 21 -2.76 18.31 7.01
CA ARG A 21 -3.19 18.94 8.28
C ARG A 21 -4.70 19.16 8.28
N VAL A 22 -5.28 19.59 7.16
CA VAL A 22 -6.74 19.73 7.01
C VAL A 22 -7.44 18.37 7.16
N ILE A 23 -6.96 17.33 6.47
CA ILE A 23 -7.57 15.98 6.54
C ILE A 23 -7.45 15.37 7.94
N LEU A 24 -6.26 15.42 8.55
CA LEU A 24 -6.03 14.91 9.90
C LEU A 24 -6.82 15.72 10.94
N GLY A 25 -6.90 17.04 10.83
CA GLY A 25 -7.75 17.86 11.69
C GLY A 25 -9.23 17.50 11.61
N VAL A 26 -9.72 16.97 10.48
CA VAL A 26 -11.07 16.40 10.41
C VAL A 26 -11.15 15.06 11.16
N LEU A 27 -10.13 14.20 11.07
CA LEU A 27 -10.09 12.95 11.86
C LEU A 27 -10.06 13.23 13.37
N GLU A 28 -9.35 14.28 13.80
CA GLU A 28 -9.37 14.76 15.18
C GLU A 28 -10.79 15.14 15.63
N LYS A 29 -11.45 16.02 14.87
CA LYS A 29 -12.83 16.42 15.16
C LYS A 29 -13.79 15.23 15.16
N ARG A 30 -13.59 14.24 14.28
CA ARG A 30 -14.39 13.00 14.27
C ARG A 30 -14.23 12.22 15.56
N TRP A 31 -13.02 12.16 16.08
CA TRP A 31 -12.79 11.55 17.37
C TRP A 31 -13.51 12.31 18.49
N GLU A 32 -13.37 13.64 18.56
CA GLU A 32 -14.07 14.46 19.57
C GLU A 32 -15.60 14.27 19.53
N ILE A 33 -16.17 14.20 18.33
CA ILE A 33 -17.61 13.94 18.12
C ILE A 33 -17.99 12.56 18.67
N SER A 34 -17.17 11.53 18.42
CA SER A 34 -17.44 10.17 18.89
C SER A 34 -17.37 10.01 20.42
N LEU A 35 -16.64 10.90 21.10
CA LEU A 35 -16.57 10.92 22.57
C LEU A 35 -17.76 11.64 23.21
N ASN A 36 -18.33 12.65 22.55
CA ASN A 36 -19.18 13.66 23.21
C ASN A 36 -20.62 13.75 22.70
N SER A 37 -21.01 13.03 21.65
CA SER A 37 -22.30 13.22 20.98
C SER A 37 -23.22 12.01 21.05
N SER A 38 -24.53 12.23 20.87
CA SER A 38 -25.53 11.17 20.72
C SER A 38 -25.56 10.61 19.29
N ASP A 39 -25.93 9.33 19.09
CA ASP A 39 -25.88 8.63 17.78
C ASP A 39 -26.53 9.41 16.61
N GLY A 40 -27.62 10.13 16.87
CA GLY A 40 -28.32 10.93 15.85
C GLY A 40 -27.59 12.23 15.46
N GLU A 41 -26.95 12.90 16.41
CA GLU A 41 -26.17 14.11 16.17
C GLU A 41 -24.84 13.80 15.47
N ILE A 42 -24.23 12.66 15.83
CA ILE A 42 -23.02 12.13 15.20
C ILE A 42 -23.21 12.00 13.68
N SER A 43 -24.30 11.36 13.24
CA SER A 43 -24.54 11.13 11.81
C SER A 43 -24.62 12.42 11.00
N SER A 44 -25.36 13.44 11.48
CA SER A 44 -25.47 14.73 10.79
C SER A 44 -24.13 15.49 10.75
N GLN A 45 -23.39 15.51 11.85
CA GLN A 45 -22.10 16.21 11.92
C GLN A 45 -21.03 15.55 11.04
N LEU A 46 -20.98 14.22 11.02
CA LEU A 46 -20.05 13.46 10.18
C LEU A 46 -20.36 13.61 8.69
N GLY A 47 -21.64 13.66 8.30
CA GLY A 47 -22.06 13.94 6.92
C GLY A 47 -21.60 15.32 6.45
N LYS A 48 -21.77 16.35 7.30
CA LYS A 48 -21.29 17.70 7.00
C LYS A 48 -19.77 17.74 6.83
N GLN A 49 -19.02 17.07 7.70
CA GLN A 49 -17.55 16.98 7.58
C GLN A 49 -17.11 16.25 6.31
N GLN A 50 -17.82 15.20 5.90
CA GLN A 50 -17.55 14.51 4.65
C GLN A 50 -17.70 15.46 3.45
N ASP A 51 -18.80 16.23 3.41
CA ASP A 51 -19.05 17.20 2.35
C ASP A 51 -18.00 18.33 2.35
N GLU A 52 -17.59 18.80 3.53
CA GLU A 52 -16.50 19.78 3.70
C GLU A 52 -15.16 19.25 3.15
N ILE A 53 -14.79 18.00 3.47
CA ILE A 53 -13.58 17.37 2.90
C ILE A 53 -13.67 17.28 1.39
N ARG A 54 -14.80 16.81 0.84
CA ARG A 54 -14.96 16.69 -0.62
C ARG A 54 -14.89 18.06 -1.30
N GLY A 55 -15.51 19.08 -0.69
CA GLY A 55 -15.41 20.46 -1.14
C GLY A 55 -13.98 20.97 -1.15
N TYR A 56 -13.22 20.70 -0.09
CA TYR A 56 -11.80 21.04 0.00
C TYR A 56 -10.98 20.35 -1.08
N LEU A 57 -11.08 19.02 -1.19
CA LEU A 57 -10.34 18.23 -2.20
C LEU A 57 -10.61 18.71 -3.63
N CYS A 58 -11.86 19.09 -3.92
CA CYS A 58 -12.24 19.66 -5.21
C CYS A 58 -11.62 21.06 -5.39
N GLY A 59 -11.67 21.91 -4.36
CA GLY A 59 -11.09 23.25 -4.39
C GLY A 59 -9.57 23.26 -4.59
N VAL A 60 -8.86 22.21 -4.15
CA VAL A 60 -7.41 22.06 -4.37
C VAL A 60 -7.04 21.26 -5.63
N ASN A 61 -8.02 20.94 -6.47
CA ASN A 61 -7.90 20.14 -7.70
C ASN A 61 -7.27 18.75 -7.49
N LEU A 62 -7.54 18.12 -6.33
CA LEU A 62 -7.16 16.73 -6.07
C LEU A 62 -8.24 15.74 -6.50
N VAL A 63 -9.49 16.20 -6.59
CA VAL A 63 -10.59 15.48 -7.23
C VAL A 63 -11.22 16.36 -8.31
N ASP A 64 -11.53 15.77 -9.47
CA ASP A 64 -12.03 16.52 -10.63
C ASP A 64 -13.40 17.18 -10.34
N THR A 65 -14.31 16.40 -9.74
CA THR A 65 -15.63 16.90 -9.36
C THR A 65 -16.10 16.19 -8.09
N LEU A 66 -17.07 16.77 -7.38
CA LEU A 66 -17.72 16.09 -6.25
C LEU A 66 -18.39 14.76 -6.62
N ARG A 67 -18.56 14.48 -7.93
CA ARG A 67 -19.27 13.31 -8.46
C ARG A 67 -18.36 12.34 -9.25
N SER A 68 -17.06 12.61 -9.39
CA SER A 68 -16.16 11.69 -10.11
C SER A 68 -15.97 10.40 -9.31
N PHE A 69 -15.91 9.28 -10.03
CA PHE A 69 -15.45 8.02 -9.46
C PHE A 69 -13.93 8.00 -9.56
N GLU A 70 -13.25 7.79 -8.43
CA GLU A 70 -11.80 7.66 -8.36
C GLU A 70 -11.42 6.34 -7.72
N ALA A 71 -10.18 5.88 -7.97
CA ALA A 71 -9.61 4.78 -7.21
C ALA A 71 -9.68 5.11 -5.71
N VAL A 72 -9.93 4.10 -4.87
CA VAL A 72 -10.22 4.27 -3.43
C VAL A 72 -9.17 5.17 -2.73
N PHE A 73 -7.91 5.05 -3.12
CA PHE A 73 -6.79 5.84 -2.60
C PHE A 73 -6.22 6.88 -3.58
N GLY A 74 -6.81 7.08 -4.77
CA GLY A 74 -6.27 7.96 -5.82
C GLY A 74 -6.06 9.41 -5.33
N TRP A 75 -7.12 10.03 -4.83
CA TRP A 75 -7.07 11.37 -4.24
C TRP A 75 -6.09 11.48 -3.06
N PHE A 76 -5.95 10.42 -2.26
CA PHE A 76 -5.07 10.40 -1.09
C PHE A 76 -3.60 10.43 -1.51
N TRP A 77 -3.23 9.72 -2.57
CA TRP A 77 -1.86 9.76 -3.07
C TRP A 77 -1.50 11.11 -3.67
N GLU A 78 -2.41 11.74 -4.40
CA GLU A 78 -2.19 13.08 -4.92
C GLU A 78 -2.06 14.11 -3.78
N LEU A 79 -2.85 13.97 -2.71
CA LEU A 79 -2.73 14.76 -1.49
C LEU A 79 -1.35 14.59 -0.84
N VAL A 80 -0.95 13.34 -0.55
CA VAL A 80 0.32 13.02 0.10
C VAL A 80 1.51 13.46 -0.76
N ARG A 81 1.42 13.31 -2.09
CA ARG A 81 2.45 13.77 -3.03
C ARG A 81 2.59 15.29 -3.02
N LYS A 82 1.48 16.02 -3.04
CA LYS A 82 1.47 17.49 -3.01
C LYS A 82 2.13 18.00 -1.73
N ASP A 83 1.72 17.49 -0.58
CA ASP A 83 2.28 17.90 0.72
C ASP A 83 3.77 17.53 0.88
N SER A 84 4.21 16.42 0.28
CA SER A 84 5.61 16.00 0.36
C SER A 84 6.56 16.87 -0.47
N LEU A 85 6.06 17.60 -1.47
CA LEU A 85 6.87 18.56 -2.23
C LEU A 85 7.15 19.84 -1.44
N ASP A 86 6.22 20.21 -0.55
CA ASP A 86 6.25 21.49 0.18
C ASP A 86 6.83 21.33 1.60
N ALA A 87 6.94 20.09 2.11
CA ALA A 87 7.34 19.84 3.49
C ALA A 87 8.86 19.68 3.68
N VAL A 88 9.42 20.47 4.60
CA VAL A 88 10.86 20.50 4.94
C VAL A 88 11.21 19.55 6.08
N GLU A 89 10.31 19.32 7.03
CA GLU A 89 10.60 18.60 8.28
C GLU A 89 9.85 17.26 8.40
N PHE A 90 8.64 17.16 7.85
CA PHE A 90 7.84 15.94 7.85
C PHE A 90 7.60 15.47 6.43
N GLN A 91 7.95 14.22 6.11
CA GLN A 91 7.66 13.64 4.80
C GLN A 91 6.57 12.58 4.94
N PRO A 92 5.28 12.92 4.78
CA PRO A 92 4.18 11.97 4.92
C PRO A 92 4.34 10.75 4.00
N PHE A 93 5.00 10.95 2.86
CA PHE A 93 5.37 9.89 1.92
C PHE A 93 6.15 8.73 2.56
N SER A 94 6.92 8.98 3.62
CA SER A 94 7.76 7.96 4.26
C SER A 94 6.96 6.84 4.92
N TYR A 95 5.73 7.09 5.33
CA TYR A 95 4.87 6.08 5.97
C TYR A 95 4.37 5.01 5.00
N PHE A 96 4.39 5.31 3.71
CA PHE A 96 3.76 4.51 2.66
C PHE A 96 4.74 3.97 1.62
N GLN A 97 5.97 4.49 1.59
CA GLN A 97 6.95 4.09 0.58
C GLN A 97 7.81 2.89 1.02
N THR A 98 7.94 1.93 0.11
CA THR A 98 9.07 1.01 0.12
C THR A 98 10.26 1.68 -0.55
N LEU A 99 11.44 1.58 0.07
CA LEU A 99 12.71 1.97 -0.53
C LEU A 99 13.46 0.73 -1.00
N ALA A 100 14.01 0.80 -2.21
CA ALA A 100 14.77 -0.28 -2.81
C ALA A 100 16.04 0.23 -3.51
N VAL A 101 17.03 -0.65 -3.66
CA VAL A 101 18.29 -0.40 -4.39
C VAL A 101 18.54 -1.50 -5.41
N ASP A 102 19.35 -1.19 -6.41
CA ASP A 102 19.93 -2.20 -7.29
C ASP A 102 21.37 -2.48 -6.87
N ILE A 103 21.75 -3.76 -6.83
CA ILE A 103 23.12 -4.19 -6.54
C ILE A 103 23.64 -4.95 -7.76
N GLU A 104 24.71 -4.44 -8.35
CA GLU A 104 25.45 -5.11 -9.41
C GLU A 104 26.70 -5.76 -8.81
N ARG A 105 26.89 -7.06 -9.04
CA ARG A 105 28.05 -7.85 -8.58
C ARG A 105 28.79 -8.39 -9.78
N CYS A 106 30.11 -8.24 -9.79
CA CYS A 106 30.96 -8.85 -10.81
C CYS A 106 31.99 -9.77 -10.15
N SER A 107 32.21 -10.96 -10.73
CA SER A 107 33.28 -11.86 -10.27
C SER A 107 34.68 -11.23 -10.40
N GLY A 108 34.81 -10.19 -11.22
CA GLY A 108 36.08 -9.55 -11.52
C GLY A 108 37.00 -10.42 -12.37
N CYS A 109 38.22 -9.91 -12.58
CA CYS A 109 39.34 -10.67 -13.10
C CYS A 109 40.65 -10.13 -12.50
N GLU A 110 41.76 -10.84 -12.71
CA GLU A 110 43.06 -10.46 -12.14
C GLU A 110 43.51 -9.06 -12.59
N SER A 111 43.22 -8.68 -13.85
CA SER A 111 43.57 -7.38 -14.42
C SER A 111 42.90 -6.19 -13.75
N THR A 112 41.80 -6.39 -13.01
CA THR A 112 41.03 -5.33 -12.35
C THR A 112 41.16 -5.35 -10.83
N GLY A 113 42.02 -6.22 -10.28
CA GLY A 113 42.24 -6.32 -8.84
C GLY A 113 41.16 -7.12 -8.08
N GLY A 114 40.32 -7.89 -8.78
CA GLY A 114 39.34 -8.79 -8.17
C GLY A 114 37.88 -8.36 -8.35
N LYS A 115 37.01 -8.81 -7.43
CA LYS A 115 35.55 -8.66 -7.52
C LYS A 115 35.12 -7.19 -7.48
N HIS A 116 34.04 -6.87 -8.20
CA HIS A 116 33.44 -5.53 -8.18
C HIS A 116 32.03 -5.58 -7.59
N LEU A 117 31.66 -4.50 -6.89
CA LEU A 117 30.34 -4.27 -6.35
C LEU A 117 29.94 -2.84 -6.67
N GLN A 118 28.76 -2.65 -7.25
CA GLN A 118 28.15 -1.34 -7.39
C GLN A 118 26.76 -1.38 -6.76
N ILE A 119 26.45 -0.38 -5.95
CA ILE A 119 25.11 -0.14 -5.41
C ILE A 119 24.58 1.11 -6.11
N SER A 120 23.34 1.07 -6.56
CA SER A 120 22.70 2.24 -7.17
C SER A 120 22.76 3.43 -6.21
N ASN A 121 23.20 4.58 -6.71
CA ASN A 121 23.24 5.83 -5.94
C ASN A 121 21.85 6.46 -5.73
N THR A 122 20.85 6.04 -6.52
CA THR A 122 19.47 6.49 -6.41
C THR A 122 18.61 5.42 -5.75
N LEU A 123 17.94 5.79 -4.65
CA LEU A 123 16.90 4.95 -4.06
C LEU A 123 15.69 4.90 -4.97
N ARG A 124 15.18 3.70 -5.24
CA ARG A 124 13.91 3.50 -5.91
C ARG A 124 12.79 3.49 -4.88
N THR A 125 11.79 4.33 -5.08
CA THR A 125 10.61 4.41 -4.24
C THR A 125 9.46 3.64 -4.90
N LYS A 126 8.79 2.76 -4.16
CA LYS A 126 7.52 2.13 -4.57
C LYS A 126 6.44 2.49 -3.56
N GLN A 127 5.32 3.03 -4.04
CA GLN A 127 4.25 3.59 -3.21
C GLN A 127 3.12 2.56 -2.98
N LEU A 128 2.74 1.88 -4.05
CA LEU A 128 1.75 0.82 -4.04
C LEU A 128 2.41 -0.49 -4.47
N SER A 129 2.18 -1.53 -3.70
CA SER A 129 2.51 -2.88 -4.12
C SER A 129 1.28 -3.46 -4.81
N SER A 130 1.39 -3.71 -6.10
CA SER A 130 0.32 -4.31 -6.89
C SER A 130 0.48 -5.83 -6.96
N LEU A 131 -0.57 -6.55 -6.61
CA LEU A 131 -0.73 -7.99 -6.80
C LEU A 131 -1.29 -8.23 -8.20
N ALA A 132 -0.40 -8.16 -9.19
CA ALA A 132 -0.74 -8.33 -10.60
C ALA A 132 -1.26 -9.74 -10.90
N VAL A 133 -2.13 -9.87 -11.91
CA VAL A 133 -2.71 -11.15 -12.32
C VAL A 133 -1.64 -12.19 -12.66
N SER A 134 -0.52 -11.77 -13.26
CA SER A 134 0.61 -12.66 -13.57
C SER A 134 1.29 -13.24 -12.34
N LEU A 135 1.32 -12.49 -11.23
CA LEU A 135 1.93 -12.94 -9.97
C LEU A 135 1.07 -13.99 -9.28
N HIS A 136 -0.25 -13.97 -9.49
CA HIS A 136 -1.15 -14.98 -8.93
C HIS A 136 -0.74 -16.39 -9.35
N ALA A 137 -0.40 -16.59 -10.63
CA ALA A 137 0.06 -17.88 -11.14
C ALA A 137 1.40 -18.32 -10.54
N VAL A 138 2.31 -17.38 -10.28
CA VAL A 138 3.65 -17.65 -9.71
C VAL A 138 3.54 -18.09 -8.25
N TYR A 139 2.74 -17.38 -7.45
CA TYR A 139 2.60 -17.61 -6.02
C TYR A 139 1.37 -18.45 -5.65
N GLN A 140 0.65 -18.96 -6.66
CA GLN A 140 -0.60 -19.71 -6.49
C GLN A 140 -1.63 -18.96 -5.61
N GLY A 141 -1.65 -17.62 -5.74
CA GLY A 141 -2.50 -16.74 -4.95
C GLY A 141 -2.09 -16.52 -3.49
N LYS A 142 -0.98 -17.08 -3.01
CA LYS A 142 -0.55 -16.88 -1.62
C LYS A 142 0.20 -15.58 -1.42
N VAL A 143 -0.38 -14.68 -0.63
CA VAL A 143 0.23 -13.36 -0.35
C VAL A 143 1.46 -13.50 0.55
N THR A 144 1.50 -14.50 1.43
CA THR A 144 2.69 -14.81 2.25
C THR A 144 3.92 -15.08 1.39
N ASP A 145 3.77 -15.94 0.38
CA ASP A 145 4.87 -16.40 -0.46
C ASP A 145 5.34 -15.27 -1.38
N TRP A 146 4.39 -14.47 -1.89
CA TRP A 146 4.69 -13.23 -2.59
C TRP A 146 5.49 -12.26 -1.71
N PHE A 147 5.03 -12.00 -0.48
CA PHE A 147 5.66 -11.01 0.41
C PHE A 147 7.07 -11.42 0.81
N GLN A 148 7.27 -12.69 1.18
CA GLN A 148 8.58 -13.24 1.49
C GLN A 148 9.54 -13.09 0.30
N THR A 149 9.07 -13.35 -0.92
CA THR A 149 9.88 -13.14 -2.14
C THR A 149 10.13 -11.67 -2.43
N TYR A 150 9.13 -10.81 -2.20
CA TYR A 150 9.22 -9.37 -2.45
C TYR A 150 10.34 -8.69 -1.64
N ILE A 151 10.57 -9.16 -0.42
CA ILE A 151 11.60 -8.62 0.46
C ILE A 151 12.88 -9.46 0.50
N SER A 152 12.90 -10.62 -0.16
CA SER A 152 14.06 -11.50 -0.12
C SER A 152 15.21 -10.87 -0.92
N MET A 153 16.43 -11.23 -0.52
CA MET A 153 17.63 -10.93 -1.30
C MET A 153 17.87 -11.96 -2.42
N GLU A 154 16.90 -12.82 -2.72
CA GLU A 154 17.13 -13.87 -3.72
C GLU A 154 17.48 -13.21 -5.06
N ASP A 155 18.65 -13.60 -5.58
CA ASP A 155 19.16 -13.07 -6.84
C ASP A 155 18.14 -13.39 -7.94
N ILE A 156 17.41 -12.39 -8.42
CA ILE A 156 16.81 -12.45 -9.75
C ILE A 156 17.98 -12.38 -10.73
N THR A 157 18.64 -13.52 -10.91
CA THR A 157 19.81 -13.64 -11.78
C THR A 157 19.37 -13.44 -13.22
N ASN A 158 19.54 -12.23 -13.72
CA ASN A 158 19.74 -11.99 -15.13
C ASN A 158 21.26 -12.04 -15.33
N PRO A 159 21.85 -13.20 -15.70
CA PRO A 159 23.27 -13.23 -15.98
C PRO A 159 23.55 -12.29 -17.15
N VAL A 160 24.33 -11.26 -16.89
CA VAL A 160 24.84 -10.36 -17.92
C VAL A 160 26.28 -10.74 -18.17
N ASP A 161 26.63 -11.00 -19.43
CA ASP A 161 27.96 -11.52 -19.80
C ASP A 161 29.10 -10.50 -19.60
N ARG A 162 28.80 -9.27 -19.18
CA ARG A 162 29.75 -8.15 -19.16
C ARG A 162 29.66 -7.33 -17.88
N CYS A 163 30.82 -7.00 -17.32
CA CYS A 163 30.94 -6.02 -16.25
C CYS A 163 30.53 -4.61 -16.73
N TRP A 164 30.01 -3.79 -15.82
CA TRP A 164 29.67 -2.38 -16.09
C TRP A 164 30.91 -1.47 -16.14
N HIS A 165 32.05 -1.92 -15.62
CA HIS A 165 33.30 -1.17 -15.62
C HIS A 165 33.92 -1.18 -17.03
N ASN A 166 33.32 -0.42 -17.94
CA ASN A 166 33.88 -0.12 -19.25
C ASN A 166 34.57 1.25 -19.17
N TYR A 167 35.86 1.32 -19.50
CA TYR A 167 36.44 2.62 -19.86
C TYR A 167 35.76 3.05 -21.16
N SER A 168 35.14 4.24 -21.17
CA SER A 168 34.34 4.81 -22.27
C SER A 168 35.09 4.95 -23.62
N ASN A 169 36.32 4.45 -23.72
CA ASN A 169 37.28 4.76 -24.76
C ASN A 169 37.99 3.51 -25.32
N SER A 170 37.78 2.30 -24.75
CA SER A 170 38.48 1.09 -25.19
C SER A 170 37.55 0.10 -25.87
N GLN A 171 37.88 -0.31 -27.09
CA GLN A 171 37.25 -1.44 -27.81
C GLN A 171 37.41 -2.78 -27.06
N THR A 172 38.20 -2.80 -25.99
CA THR A 172 38.39 -3.93 -25.09
C THR A 172 37.68 -3.67 -23.77
N ASN A 173 36.82 -4.61 -23.39
CA ASN A 173 36.18 -4.64 -22.08
C ASN A 173 37.26 -5.02 -21.04
N PRO A 174 37.65 -4.15 -20.09
CA PRO A 174 38.83 -4.39 -19.23
C PRO A 174 38.59 -5.51 -18.21
N CYS A 175 37.31 -5.83 -17.93
CA CYS A 175 36.91 -6.86 -17.00
C CYS A 175 36.24 -8.04 -17.71
N SER A 176 36.85 -9.22 -17.65
CA SER A 176 36.26 -10.47 -18.16
C SER A 176 35.35 -11.19 -17.15
N GLY A 177 35.11 -10.58 -15.98
CA GLY A 177 34.28 -11.14 -14.94
C GLY A 177 32.79 -11.21 -15.30
N LYS A 178 32.10 -12.22 -14.77
CA LYS A 178 30.65 -12.41 -14.96
C LYS A 178 29.86 -11.50 -14.03
N ARG A 179 28.83 -10.84 -14.56
CA ARG A 179 27.96 -9.93 -13.82
C ARG A 179 26.68 -10.65 -13.37
N LYS A 180 26.25 -10.34 -12.15
CA LYS A 180 24.97 -10.72 -11.55
C LYS A 180 24.35 -9.51 -10.91
N ASP A 181 23.08 -9.27 -11.20
CA ASP A 181 22.35 -8.14 -10.67
C ASP A 181 21.27 -8.61 -9.71
N THR A 182 21.16 -7.94 -8.58
CA THR A 182 19.97 -7.96 -7.73
C THR A 182 19.23 -6.65 -7.99
N THR A 183 18.04 -6.74 -8.54
CA THR A 183 17.23 -5.54 -8.85
C THR A 183 16.11 -5.38 -7.84
N ASN A 184 15.81 -4.14 -7.47
CA ASN A 184 14.77 -3.78 -6.50
C ASN A 184 14.93 -4.49 -5.13
N LEU A 185 16.15 -4.61 -4.63
CA LEU A 185 16.38 -5.08 -3.27
C LEU A 185 15.73 -4.11 -2.28
N VAL A 186 14.73 -4.59 -1.53
CA VAL A 186 14.05 -3.79 -0.51
C VAL A 186 15.00 -3.52 0.66
N VAL A 187 15.19 -2.24 0.99
CA VAL A 187 16.04 -1.77 2.10
C VAL A 187 15.25 -1.06 3.20
N SER A 188 14.02 -0.65 2.90
CA SER A 188 13.08 -0.11 3.89
C SER A 188 11.66 -0.48 3.48
N LEU A 189 10.89 -0.98 4.44
CA LEU A 189 9.46 -1.23 4.28
C LEU A 189 8.65 -0.06 4.83
N PRO A 190 7.44 0.19 4.29
CA PRO A 190 6.57 1.24 4.79
C PRO A 190 5.98 0.88 6.15
N VAL A 191 5.56 1.88 6.92
CA VAL A 191 4.78 1.66 8.16
C VAL A 191 3.39 1.13 7.82
N ILE A 192 2.79 1.65 6.74
CA ILE A 192 1.49 1.23 6.22
C ILE A 192 1.71 0.61 4.84
N LEU A 193 1.64 -0.73 4.79
CA LEU A 193 1.72 -1.47 3.53
C LEU A 193 0.34 -1.55 2.88
N ILE A 194 0.20 -0.96 1.69
CA ILE A 194 -1.02 -1.05 0.88
C ILE A 194 -0.78 -2.02 -0.28
N LEU A 195 -1.61 -3.06 -0.33
CA LEU A 195 -1.64 -4.06 -1.39
C LEU A 195 -2.86 -3.84 -2.26
N GLU A 196 -2.64 -3.46 -3.52
CA GLU A 196 -3.72 -3.32 -4.50
C GLU A 196 -3.79 -4.59 -5.35
N VAL A 197 -4.96 -5.24 -5.37
CA VAL A 197 -5.19 -6.38 -6.27
C VAL A 197 -5.55 -5.84 -7.63
N GLU A 198 -4.73 -6.16 -8.63
CA GLU A 198 -5.02 -5.74 -10.00
C GLU A 198 -6.31 -6.44 -10.48
N ALA A 199 -7.33 -5.64 -10.77
CA ALA A 199 -8.51 -6.14 -11.44
C ALA A 199 -8.12 -6.46 -12.89
N PRO A 200 -8.28 -7.71 -13.36
CA PRO A 200 -8.14 -7.99 -14.79
C PRO A 200 -9.06 -7.04 -15.56
N LEU A 201 -8.50 -6.36 -16.56
CA LEU A 201 -9.29 -5.59 -17.52
C LEU A 201 -10.39 -6.51 -18.05
N PRO A 202 -11.66 -6.04 -18.14
CA PRO A 202 -12.67 -6.83 -18.82
C PRO A 202 -12.16 -7.07 -20.24
N LEU A 203 -11.78 -8.31 -20.51
CA LEU A 203 -11.34 -8.71 -21.83
C LEU A 203 -12.48 -8.36 -22.78
N ILE A 204 -12.22 -7.40 -23.67
CA ILE A 204 -13.10 -7.02 -24.78
C ILE A 204 -13.36 -8.23 -25.72
N SER A 205 -12.72 -9.37 -25.49
CA SER A 205 -12.96 -10.60 -26.22
C SER A 205 -14.00 -11.48 -25.49
N GLY A 206 -15.04 -11.87 -26.23
CA GLY A 206 -16.08 -12.83 -25.82
C GLY A 206 -15.55 -14.24 -25.59
N ASN A 207 -14.56 -14.39 -24.71
CA ASN A 207 -14.02 -15.66 -24.29
C ASN A 207 -14.91 -16.21 -23.17
N SER A 208 -15.72 -17.22 -23.50
CA SER A 208 -16.67 -17.87 -22.60
C SER A 208 -16.05 -18.61 -21.41
N ASN A 209 -14.72 -18.60 -21.28
CA ASN A 209 -13.95 -19.29 -20.25
C ASN A 209 -13.37 -18.37 -19.17
N TYR A 210 -13.75 -17.08 -19.13
CA TYR A 210 -13.31 -16.17 -18.08
C TYR A 210 -13.91 -16.58 -16.72
N GLN A 211 -13.07 -17.02 -15.79
CA GLN A 211 -13.48 -17.56 -14.48
C GLN A 211 -13.58 -16.50 -13.36
N GLY A 212 -13.52 -15.21 -13.70
CA GLY A 212 -13.49 -14.12 -12.73
C GLY A 212 -12.07 -13.67 -12.37
N PRO A 213 -11.93 -12.65 -11.51
CA PRO A 213 -10.64 -12.17 -11.04
C PRO A 213 -9.90 -13.24 -10.21
N PRO A 214 -8.56 -13.24 -10.22
CA PRO A 214 -7.78 -14.17 -9.42
C PRO A 214 -8.08 -13.99 -7.91
N VAL A 215 -8.31 -15.09 -7.22
CA VAL A 215 -8.57 -15.11 -5.76
C VAL A 215 -7.24 -15.22 -5.02
N TRP A 216 -6.91 -14.21 -4.22
CA TRP A 216 -5.72 -14.19 -3.38
C TRP A 216 -6.03 -14.65 -1.94
N ASP A 217 -5.08 -15.34 -1.33
CA ASP A 217 -5.10 -15.80 0.06
C ASP A 217 -4.36 -14.79 0.94
N PHE A 218 -5.12 -13.88 1.56
CA PHE A 218 -4.57 -12.88 2.47
C PHE A 218 -4.44 -13.44 3.89
N PRO A 219 -3.27 -13.41 4.53
CA PRO A 219 -3.13 -13.78 5.94
C PRO A 219 -3.56 -12.63 6.86
N ALA A 220 -3.84 -12.96 8.13
CA ALA A 220 -4.07 -11.93 9.16
C ALA A 220 -2.81 -11.13 9.47
N THR A 221 -1.65 -11.78 9.39
CA THR A 221 -0.36 -11.18 9.68
C THR A 221 0.65 -11.62 8.63
N LEU A 222 1.50 -10.70 8.19
CA LEU A 222 2.62 -10.92 7.29
C LEU A 222 3.94 -10.84 8.04
N PHE A 223 4.79 -11.83 7.79
CA PHE A 223 6.14 -11.91 8.35
C PHE A 223 7.18 -11.93 7.23
N PRO A 224 8.36 -11.34 7.46
CA PRO A 224 9.43 -11.31 6.47
C PRO A 224 9.98 -12.70 6.13
N SER A 225 10.05 -13.60 7.11
CA SER A 225 10.41 -14.99 6.87
C SER A 225 9.68 -15.90 7.85
N THR A 226 10.20 -16.05 9.06
CA THR A 226 9.61 -16.78 10.17
C THR A 226 9.02 -15.81 11.20
N GLN A 227 8.06 -16.28 11.99
CA GLN A 227 7.54 -15.54 13.14
C GLN A 227 8.67 -15.13 14.10
N GLU A 228 9.56 -16.06 14.43
CA GLU A 228 10.69 -15.82 15.34
C GLU A 228 11.58 -14.67 14.86
N MET A 229 11.96 -14.66 13.57
CA MET A 229 12.74 -13.56 13.02
C MET A 229 11.95 -12.24 13.02
N ALA A 230 10.66 -12.30 12.74
CA ALA A 230 9.79 -11.13 12.76
C ALA A 230 9.72 -10.51 14.16
N ASP A 231 9.57 -11.35 15.19
CA ASP A 231 9.50 -10.94 16.60
C ASP A 231 10.84 -10.32 17.06
N ASP A 232 11.96 -10.98 16.75
CA ASP A 232 13.31 -10.51 17.11
C ASP A 232 13.67 -9.15 16.49
N ASN A 233 13.11 -8.85 15.31
CA ASN A 233 13.42 -7.63 14.55
C ASN A 233 12.26 -6.61 14.57
N GLY A 234 11.14 -6.92 15.23
CA GLY A 234 9.96 -6.08 15.27
C GLY A 234 9.32 -5.80 13.91
N LEU A 235 9.48 -6.70 12.94
CA LEU A 235 8.99 -6.53 11.57
C LEU A 235 7.76 -7.40 11.32
N ILE A 236 6.61 -6.92 11.76
CA ILE A 236 5.33 -7.62 11.71
C ILE A 236 4.27 -6.69 11.10
N PHE A 237 3.56 -7.17 10.08
CA PHE A 237 2.48 -6.42 9.45
C PHE A 237 1.15 -7.10 9.74
N ASP A 238 0.32 -6.45 10.57
CA ASP A 238 -1.05 -6.90 10.82
C ASP A 238 -2.02 -6.31 9.79
N LEU A 239 -2.93 -7.15 9.30
CA LEU A 239 -3.99 -6.72 8.41
C LEU A 239 -5.00 -5.88 9.18
N VAL A 240 -4.98 -4.56 8.99
CA VAL A 240 -5.89 -3.63 9.68
C VAL A 240 -7.19 -3.34 8.93
N GLY A 241 -7.25 -3.67 7.63
CA GLY A 241 -8.45 -3.45 6.83
C GLY A 241 -8.38 -4.02 5.43
N LEU A 242 -9.54 -4.06 4.79
CA LEU A 242 -9.78 -4.58 3.45
C LEU A 242 -10.78 -3.66 2.75
N VAL A 243 -10.52 -3.34 1.49
CA VAL A 243 -11.49 -2.65 0.65
C VAL A 243 -11.91 -3.54 -0.50
N LEU A 244 -13.22 -3.71 -0.66
CA LEU A 244 -13.84 -4.42 -1.75
C LEU A 244 -14.45 -3.38 -2.70
N ALA A 245 -14.03 -3.40 -3.96
CA ALA A 245 -14.56 -2.50 -4.99
C ALA A 245 -15.33 -3.29 -6.05
N SER A 246 -16.53 -2.80 -6.39
CA SER A 246 -17.34 -3.31 -7.48
C SER A 246 -17.38 -2.28 -8.60
N MET A 247 -16.74 -2.61 -9.72
CA MET A 247 -16.71 -1.75 -10.91
C MET A 247 -18.10 -1.64 -11.55
N SER A 248 -18.85 -2.75 -11.62
CA SER A 248 -20.20 -2.77 -12.18
C SER A 248 -21.19 -1.91 -11.40
N GLN A 249 -21.02 -1.82 -10.08
CA GLN A 249 -21.85 -0.97 -9.23
C GLN A 249 -21.28 0.43 -9.00
N SER A 250 -20.06 0.69 -9.48
CA SER A 250 -19.27 1.91 -9.18
C SER A 250 -19.31 2.23 -7.68
N HIS A 251 -19.03 1.22 -6.86
CA HIS A 251 -19.23 1.27 -5.42
C HIS A 251 -18.17 0.45 -4.71
N PHE A 252 -17.82 0.83 -3.47
CA PHE A 252 -16.91 0.09 -2.63
C PHE A 252 -17.47 -0.04 -1.22
N VAL A 253 -17.08 -1.13 -0.58
CA VAL A 253 -17.29 -1.42 0.84
C VAL A 253 -15.92 -1.60 1.47
N ALA A 254 -15.74 -1.11 2.69
CA ALA A 254 -14.50 -1.28 3.42
C ALA A 254 -14.75 -1.94 4.78
N CYS A 255 -13.93 -2.91 5.12
CA CYS A 255 -13.93 -3.57 6.42
C CYS A 255 -12.64 -3.20 7.15
N TYR A 256 -12.71 -2.90 8.44
CA TYR A 256 -11.51 -2.61 9.23
C TYR A 256 -11.65 -3.08 10.67
N ILE A 257 -10.50 -3.38 11.26
CA ILE A 257 -10.39 -3.97 12.60
C ILE A 257 -10.27 -2.86 13.65
N SER A 258 -10.92 -3.03 14.79
CA SER A 258 -10.69 -2.19 15.97
C SER A 258 -9.28 -2.37 16.51
N GLN A 259 -8.79 -1.38 17.28
CA GLN A 259 -7.42 -1.40 17.79
C GLN A 259 -7.10 -2.58 18.72
N ASP A 260 -8.11 -3.17 19.33
CA ASP A 260 -8.03 -4.32 20.23
C ASP A 260 -8.33 -5.65 19.52
N ASP A 261 -8.40 -5.65 18.19
CA ASP A 261 -8.70 -6.77 17.31
C ASP A 261 -10.04 -7.49 17.59
N SER A 262 -10.90 -6.90 18.42
CA SER A 262 -12.11 -7.53 18.94
C SER A 262 -13.33 -7.29 18.06
N ARG A 263 -13.32 -6.25 17.24
CA ARG A 263 -14.47 -5.75 16.49
C ARG A 263 -14.09 -5.47 15.04
N ILE A 264 -15.00 -5.78 14.14
CA ILE A 264 -14.90 -5.40 12.73
C ILE A 264 -16.00 -4.39 12.43
N PHE A 265 -15.58 -3.28 11.86
CA PHE A 265 -16.47 -2.24 11.35
C PHE A 265 -16.54 -2.35 9.84
N GLU A 266 -17.74 -2.17 9.31
CA GLU A 266 -18.03 -2.19 7.88
C GLU A 266 -18.53 -0.82 7.46
N TYR A 267 -17.89 -0.25 6.44
CA TYR A 267 -18.29 0.97 5.77
C TYR A 267 -18.94 0.62 4.44
N ASP A 268 -20.18 1.08 4.26
CA ASP A 268 -20.89 1.03 2.99
C ASP A 268 -21.63 2.36 2.80
N GLY A 269 -21.21 3.13 1.80
CA GLY A 269 -21.82 4.43 1.49
C GLY A 269 -23.29 4.36 1.07
N LYS A 270 -23.73 3.24 0.46
CA LYS A 270 -25.11 3.03 0.01
C LYS A 270 -26.00 2.49 1.13
N GLN A 271 -25.48 1.56 1.96
CA GLN A 271 -26.27 0.92 3.00
C GLN A 271 -26.31 1.73 4.30
N TYR A 272 -25.18 2.33 4.69
CA TYR A 272 -25.02 3.00 5.99
C TYR A 272 -24.86 4.52 5.86
N GLY A 273 -25.17 5.10 4.69
CA GLY A 273 -25.14 6.55 4.49
C GLY A 273 -23.76 7.17 4.65
N GLY A 274 -22.70 6.40 4.42
CA GLY A 274 -21.32 6.87 4.56
C GLY A 274 -20.75 6.76 5.99
N PHE A 275 -21.38 5.97 6.86
CA PHE A 275 -20.84 5.68 8.18
C PHE A 275 -20.36 4.24 8.28
N PRO A 276 -19.24 4.02 8.98
CA PRO A 276 -18.87 2.69 9.39
C PRO A 276 -19.71 2.21 10.57
N VAL A 277 -20.17 0.97 10.50
CA VAL A 277 -21.05 0.36 11.51
C VAL A 277 -20.40 -0.92 12.02
N LEU A 278 -20.55 -1.20 13.31
CA LEU A 278 -20.09 -2.46 13.91
C LEU A 278 -20.83 -3.65 13.30
N ASN A 279 -20.13 -4.50 12.56
CA ASN A 279 -20.68 -5.76 12.07
C ASN A 279 -20.52 -6.83 13.15
N LYS A 280 -21.57 -7.01 13.97
CA LYS A 280 -21.60 -7.97 15.10
C LYS A 280 -21.38 -9.42 14.68
N SER A 281 -21.56 -9.75 13.40
CA SER A 281 -21.39 -11.10 12.86
C SER A 281 -20.02 -11.32 12.21
N ALA A 282 -19.26 -10.24 11.99
CA ALA A 282 -17.99 -10.30 11.30
C ALA A 282 -16.88 -10.85 12.19
N LYS A 283 -16.01 -11.65 11.58
CA LYS A 283 -14.78 -12.19 12.15
C LYS A 283 -13.67 -12.07 11.14
N VAL A 284 -12.43 -11.92 11.60
CA VAL A 284 -11.24 -11.76 10.75
C VAL A 284 -11.19 -12.87 9.69
N ASN A 285 -11.31 -14.13 10.12
CA ASN A 285 -11.30 -15.33 9.28
C ASN A 285 -12.48 -15.51 8.31
N THR A 286 -13.43 -14.58 8.30
CA THR A 286 -14.60 -14.65 7.40
C THR A 286 -14.78 -13.41 6.54
N HIS A 287 -14.28 -12.25 6.96
CA HIS A 287 -14.54 -10.97 6.28
C HIS A 287 -13.26 -10.23 5.84
N LEU A 288 -12.08 -10.70 6.24
CA LEU A 288 -10.81 -10.00 5.99
C LEU A 288 -9.73 -10.90 5.40
N VAL A 289 -9.60 -12.13 5.90
CA VAL A 289 -8.50 -13.03 5.53
C VAL A 289 -9.00 -14.26 4.78
N GLY A 290 -8.08 -14.90 4.06
CA GLY A 290 -8.32 -16.14 3.35
C GLY A 290 -8.80 -15.96 1.92
N THR A 291 -8.98 -17.08 1.22
CA THR A 291 -9.54 -17.13 -0.14
C THR A 291 -11.08 -17.09 -0.19
N LYS A 292 -11.76 -17.16 0.95
CA LYS A 292 -13.23 -17.27 1.07
C LYS A 292 -13.82 -16.15 1.90
N ILE A 293 -13.47 -14.92 1.55
CA ILE A 293 -14.00 -13.73 2.17
C ILE A 293 -15.49 -13.62 1.83
N ARG A 294 -16.32 -13.38 2.86
CA ARG A 294 -17.75 -13.10 2.67
C ARG A 294 -17.90 -11.75 2.00
N LEU A 295 -18.48 -11.76 0.82
CA LEU A 295 -18.74 -10.56 0.05
C LEU A 295 -20.07 -9.93 0.47
N PRO A 296 -20.17 -8.59 0.50
CA PRO A 296 -21.44 -7.90 0.64
C PRO A 296 -22.41 -8.24 -0.50
N VAL A 297 -23.70 -8.01 -0.29
CA VAL A 297 -24.73 -8.32 -1.29
C VAL A 297 -24.45 -7.54 -2.59
N GLY A 298 -24.38 -8.26 -3.71
CA GLY A 298 -24.10 -7.70 -5.04
C GLY A 298 -22.61 -7.57 -5.39
N PHE A 299 -21.69 -7.86 -4.47
CA PHE A 299 -20.28 -8.03 -4.78
C PHE A 299 -20.04 -9.47 -5.27
N HIS A 300 -19.31 -9.60 -6.38
CA HIS A 300 -19.05 -10.85 -7.09
C HIS A 300 -17.61 -10.88 -7.60
#